data_AF-A0A1F9Z9X6-F1
#
_entry.id   AF-A0A1F9Z9X6-F1
#
_cell.length_a   1.000
_cell.length_b   1.000
_cell.length_c   1.000
_cell.angle_alpha   90.00
_cell.angle_beta   90.00
_cell.angle_gamma   90.00
#
_symmetry.space_group_name_H-M   'P 1'
#
loop_
_entity.id
_entity.type
_entity.pdbx_description
1 polymer ?
#
loop_
_entity_poly.entity_id
_entity_poly.type
_entity_poly.pdbx_seq_one_letter_code
_entity_poly.pdbx_strand_id
1 'polypeptide(L)'
;MGFFRKAFSRAPGAKPSFVPPAFPFAGRVRLVHQDYDRIATGWWDISLGSAEEWQAKLREMEEGVRRHFGLFQMEDGQVVPRWNETTWARVRGRLVVEKG
;
A
#
# COMPACT_ATOMS: atom_id res chain seq x y z
N MET A 1 -25.35 14.62 -12.03
CA MET A 1 -25.28 13.15 -11.85
C MET A 1 -24.32 12.59 -12.89
N GLY A 2 -23.10 12.21 -12.51
CA GLY A 2 -22.10 11.71 -13.46
C GLY A 2 -20.89 11.08 -12.77
N PHE A 3 -21.09 9.98 -12.04
CA PHE A 3 -20.10 9.36 -11.16
C PHE A 3 -19.60 7.97 -11.61
N PHE A 4 -19.62 7.65 -12.91
CA PHE A 4 -19.25 6.30 -13.39
C PHE A 4 -18.33 6.27 -14.63
N ARG A 5 -17.29 7.10 -14.70
CA ARG A 5 -16.32 7.08 -15.83
C ARG A 5 -14.86 6.79 -15.48
N LYS A 6 -14.55 6.25 -14.29
CA LYS A 6 -13.16 5.92 -13.90
C LYS A 6 -12.93 4.45 -13.49
N ALA A 7 -13.83 3.53 -13.83
CA ALA A 7 -13.72 2.15 -13.34
C ALA A 7 -12.93 1.17 -14.23
N PHE A 8 -12.56 1.50 -15.48
CA PHE A 8 -12.00 0.49 -16.40
C PHE A 8 -10.96 1.03 -17.39
N SER A 9 -9.99 1.83 -16.92
CA SER A 9 -8.87 2.23 -17.78
C SER A 9 -7.53 2.02 -17.08
N ARG A 10 -7.17 0.75 -16.86
CA ARG A 10 -5.77 0.33 -16.86
C ARG A 10 -5.68 -1.18 -17.09
N ALA A 11 -5.44 -1.54 -18.34
CA ALA A 11 -4.96 -2.86 -18.73
C ALA A 11 -3.60 -3.16 -18.04
N PRO A 12 -3.21 -4.44 -17.91
CA PRO A 12 -2.25 -4.91 -16.93
C PRO A 12 -0.81 -4.60 -17.37
N GLY A 13 -0.29 -3.48 -16.91
CA GLY A 13 1.15 -3.29 -16.76
C GLY A 13 1.43 -3.29 -15.27
N ALA A 14 2.18 -4.28 -14.76
CA ALA A 14 2.68 -4.26 -13.39
C ALA A 14 3.37 -2.91 -13.16
N LYS A 15 2.76 -2.06 -12.34
CA LYS A 15 3.40 -0.80 -11.94
C LYS A 15 4.74 -1.15 -11.31
N PRO A 16 5.87 -0.64 -11.82
CA PRO A 16 7.16 -0.91 -11.21
C PRO A 16 7.15 -0.35 -9.78
N SER A 17 7.54 -1.17 -8.82
CA SER A 17 7.68 -0.71 -7.43
C SER A 17 8.90 0.19 -7.34
N PHE A 18 8.73 1.39 -6.79
CA PHE A 18 9.84 2.29 -6.52
C PHE A 18 10.75 1.74 -5.42
N VAL A 19 12.06 1.83 -5.66
CA VAL A 19 13.11 1.56 -4.67
C VAL A 19 14.09 2.74 -4.69
N PRO A 20 14.46 3.33 -3.55
CA PRO A 20 15.48 4.38 -3.52
C PRO A 20 16.80 3.90 -4.17
N PRO A 21 17.36 4.64 -5.14
CA PRO A 21 18.58 4.23 -5.83
C PRO A 21 19.85 4.46 -4.99
N ALA A 22 19.79 5.37 -4.02
CA ALA A 22 20.88 5.72 -3.12
C ALA A 22 20.32 6.24 -1.79
N PHE A 23 21.15 6.19 -0.75
CA PHE A 23 20.87 6.76 0.57
C PHE A 23 21.91 7.84 0.90
N PRO A 24 21.54 8.90 1.65
CA PRO A 24 20.23 9.15 2.24
C PRO A 24 19.15 9.48 1.20
N PHE A 25 17.92 9.07 1.47
CA PHE A 25 16.77 9.34 0.63
C PHE A 25 15.72 10.12 1.41
N ALA A 26 15.28 11.26 0.87
CA ALA A 26 14.14 12.00 1.37
C ALA A 26 13.13 12.21 0.24
N GLY A 27 11.85 11.97 0.53
CA GLY A 27 10.81 12.15 -0.47
C GLY A 27 9.45 11.65 -0.01
N ARG A 28 8.46 11.76 -0.90
CA ARG A 28 7.10 11.30 -0.66
C ARG A 28 6.87 9.98 -1.34
N VAL A 29 6.36 9.01 -0.59
CA VAL A 29 6.02 7.68 -1.10
C VAL A 29 4.63 7.27 -0.65
N ARG A 30 4.01 6.36 -1.38
CA ARG A 30 2.78 5.68 -0.96
C ARG A 30 2.81 4.22 -1.41
N LEU A 31 2.12 3.35 -0.68
CA LEU A 31 1.82 2.01 -1.17
C LEU A 31 0.51 2.01 -1.92
N VAL A 32 0.48 1.35 -3.07
CA VAL A 32 -0.74 1.11 -3.85
C VAL A 32 -0.79 -0.34 -4.29
N HIS A 33 -1.98 -0.90 -4.42
CA HIS A 33 -2.16 -2.20 -5.07
C HIS A 33 -2.13 -2.04 -6.60
N GLN A 34 -1.45 -2.95 -7.29
CA GLN A 34 -1.31 -2.91 -8.75
C GLN A 34 -2.67 -2.90 -9.47
N ASP A 35 -3.60 -3.77 -9.06
CA ASP A 35 -4.89 -3.94 -9.73
C ASP A 35 -6.05 -3.14 -9.11
N TYR A 36 -5.89 -2.60 -7.90
CA TYR A 36 -6.98 -2.03 -7.12
C TYR A 36 -6.59 -0.68 -6.54
N ASP A 37 -6.88 0.40 -7.28
CA ASP A 37 -6.56 1.77 -6.86
C ASP A 37 -7.20 2.17 -5.51
N ARG A 38 -8.24 1.45 -5.05
CA ARG A 38 -8.85 1.66 -3.73
C ARG A 38 -7.97 1.19 -2.57
N ILE A 39 -7.08 0.25 -2.80
CA ILE A 39 -6.13 -0.24 -1.80
C ILE A 39 -4.87 0.61 -1.97
N ALA A 40 -4.85 1.76 -1.32
CA ALA A 40 -3.73 2.68 -1.35
C ALA A 40 -3.58 3.36 0.01
N THR A 41 -2.35 3.65 0.41
CA THR A 41 -2.10 4.57 1.52
C THR A 41 -2.21 6.01 1.04
N GLY A 42 -2.33 6.94 1.99
CA GLY A 42 -1.97 8.34 1.75
C GLY A 42 -0.51 8.49 1.35
N TRP A 43 -0.09 9.72 1.05
CA TRP A 43 1.32 10.04 0.84
C TRP A 43 2.04 10.16 2.18
N TRP A 44 3.21 9.54 2.29
CA TRP A 44 4.08 9.56 3.45
C TRP A 44 5.35 10.31 3.10
N ASP A 45 5.66 11.33 3.87
CA ASP A 45 6.95 12.01 3.84
C ASP A 45 7.96 11.17 4.63
N ILE A 46 9.00 10.68 3.97
CA ILE A 46 10.02 9.81 4.56
C ILE A 46 11.41 10.43 4.39
N SER A 47 12.26 10.19 5.39
CA SER A 47 13.68 10.47 5.36
C SER A 47 14.39 9.21 5.88
N LEU A 48 15.24 8.62 5.05
CA LEU A 48 15.88 7.33 5.29
C LEU A 48 17.39 7.47 5.09
N GLY A 49 18.16 7.02 6.07
CA GLY A 49 19.62 6.98 6.02
C GLY A 49 20.17 5.67 5.44
N SER A 50 19.36 4.60 5.36
CA SER A 50 19.86 3.28 4.97
C SER A 50 18.81 2.38 4.29
N ALA A 51 19.31 1.32 3.64
CA ALA A 51 18.47 0.27 3.08
C ALA A 51 17.68 -0.50 4.14
N GLU A 52 18.19 -0.61 5.36
CA GLU A 52 17.49 -1.26 6.47
C GLU A 52 16.28 -0.44 6.91
N GLU A 53 16.45 0.88 7.04
CA GLU A 53 15.36 1.80 7.34
C GLU A 53 14.29 1.76 6.24
N TRP A 54 14.69 1.61 4.97
CA TRP A 54 13.76 1.40 3.88
C TRP A 54 12.91 0.14 4.06
N GLN A 55 13.53 -1.00 4.39
CA GLN A 55 12.80 -2.24 4.64
C GLN A 55 11.89 -2.15 5.87
N ALA A 56 12.33 -1.45 6.93
CA ALA A 56 11.49 -1.19 8.09
C ALA A 56 10.28 -0.33 7.73
N LYS A 57 10.48 0.73 6.94
CA LYS A 57 9.39 1.61 6.49
C LYS A 57 8.40 0.87 5.60
N LEU A 58 8.86 -0.01 4.72
CA LEU A 58 7.98 -0.86 3.91
C LEU A 58 7.07 -1.72 4.78
N ARG A 59 7.62 -2.41 5.79
CA ARG A 59 6.83 -3.23 6.72
C ARG A 59 5.79 -2.41 7.49
N GLU A 60 6.16 -1.20 7.93
CA GLU A 60 5.25 -0.27 8.60
C GLU A 60 4.08 0.13 7.67
N MET A 61 4.39 0.48 6.43
CA MET A 61 3.37 0.85 5.45
C MET A 61 2.46 -0.34 5.10
N GLU A 62 3.02 -1.55 4.94
CA GLU A 62 2.26 -2.78 4.70
C GLU A 62 1.32 -3.09 5.87
N GLU A 63 1.80 -2.97 7.11
CA GLU A 63 0.98 -3.12 8.31
C GLU A 63 -0.13 -2.06 8.38
N GLY A 64 0.16 -0.82 7.98
CA GLY A 64 -0.84 0.24 7.82
C GLY A 64 -1.95 -0.14 6.84
N VAL A 65 -1.60 -0.71 5.68
CA VAL A 65 -2.57 -1.25 4.71
C VAL A 65 -3.38 -2.38 5.32
N ARG A 66 -2.72 -3.33 6.01
CA ARG A 66 -3.39 -4.46 6.66
C ARG A 66 -4.40 -3.99 7.71
N ARG A 67 -4.02 -3.04 8.55
CA ARG A 67 -4.90 -2.49 9.60
C ARG A 67 -6.10 -1.75 9.02
N HIS A 68 -5.90 -0.98 7.95
CA HIS A 68 -6.96 -0.16 7.39
C HIS A 68 -7.94 -0.95 6.51
N PHE A 69 -7.43 -1.89 5.71
CA PHE A 69 -8.25 -2.62 4.73
C PHE A 69 -8.48 -4.09 5.08
N GLY A 70 -7.52 -4.71 5.75
CA GLY A 70 -7.51 -6.13 6.08
C GLY A 70 -8.19 -6.47 7.41
N LEU A 71 -8.59 -5.47 8.19
CA LEU A 71 -9.36 -5.63 9.42
C LEU A 71 -10.76 -5.01 9.26
N PHE A 72 -11.72 -5.57 9.97
CA PHE A 72 -13.08 -5.05 10.09
C PHE A 72 -13.38 -4.82 11.57
N GLN A 73 -13.90 -3.64 11.89
CA GLN A 73 -14.41 -3.34 13.22
C GLN A 73 -15.91 -3.63 13.25
N MET A 74 -16.31 -4.55 14.11
CA MET A 74 -17.71 -4.93 14.34
C MET A 74 -18.42 -3.87 15.18
N GLU A 75 -19.75 -3.88 15.17
CA GLU A 75 -20.57 -2.88 15.89
C GLU A 75 -20.38 -2.92 17.41
N ASP A 76 -19.99 -4.07 17.95
CA ASP A 76 -19.64 -4.27 19.37
C ASP A 76 -18.21 -3.80 19.72
N GLY A 77 -17.48 -3.24 18.77
CA GLY A 77 -16.11 -2.77 18.92
C GLY A 77 -15.04 -3.85 18.72
N GLN A 78 -15.41 -5.11 18.48
CA GLN A 78 -14.45 -6.17 18.20
C GLN A 78 -13.77 -5.95 16.85
N VAL A 79 -12.46 -6.19 16.79
CA VAL A 79 -11.70 -6.17 15.52
C VAL A 79 -11.49 -7.59 15.04
N VAL A 80 -11.99 -7.90 13.84
CA VAL A 80 -11.87 -9.21 13.21
C VAL A 80 -11.13 -9.11 11.88
N PRO A 81 -10.38 -10.14 11.46
CA PRO A 81 -9.69 -10.14 10.19
C PRO A 81 -10.71 -10.21 9.04
N ARG A 82 -10.71 -9.18 8.19
CA ARG A 82 -11.42 -9.22 6.90
C ARG A 82 -10.67 -10.11 5.90
N TRP A 83 -9.35 -10.08 5.96
CA TRP A 83 -8.48 -10.93 5.16
C TRP A 83 -7.79 -11.94 6.07
N ASN A 84 -7.94 -13.22 5.76
CA ASN A 84 -7.10 -14.26 6.35
C ASN A 84 -5.65 -14.13 5.83
N GLU A 85 -4.71 -14.86 6.44
CA GLU A 85 -3.28 -14.81 6.07
C GLU A 85 -3.03 -15.08 4.58
N THR A 86 -3.76 -16.01 3.98
CA THR A 86 -3.63 -16.33 2.54
C THR A 86 -4.07 -15.16 1.66
N THR A 87 -5.18 -14.51 2.01
CA THR A 87 -5.68 -13.33 1.28
C THR A 87 -4.73 -12.16 1.46
N TRP A 88 -4.24 -11.95 2.67
CA TRP A 88 -3.24 -10.92 2.95
C TRP A 88 -1.95 -11.13 2.16
N ALA A 89 -1.42 -12.36 2.11
CA ALA A 89 -0.24 -12.68 1.32
C ALA A 89 -0.41 -12.36 -0.18
N ARG A 90 -1.61 -12.63 -0.73
CA ARG A 90 -1.95 -12.29 -2.13
C ARG A 90 -2.01 -10.77 -2.37
N VAL A 91 -2.63 -10.02 -1.46
CA VAL A 91 -2.70 -8.55 -1.54
C VAL A 91 -1.29 -7.96 -1.42
N ARG A 92 -0.53 -8.38 -0.41
CA ARG A 92 0.84 -7.91 -0.14
C ARG A 92 1.76 -8.13 -1.34
N GLY A 93 1.70 -9.29 -1.99
CA GLY A 93 2.51 -9.60 -3.17
C GLY A 93 2.23 -8.72 -4.40
N ARG A 94 1.16 -7.91 -4.36
CA ARG A 94 0.79 -6.96 -5.42
C ARG A 94 0.79 -5.51 -4.94
N LEU A 95 1.30 -5.25 -3.73
CA LEU A 95 1.56 -3.88 -3.28
C LEU A 95 2.86 -3.39 -3.92
N VAL A 96 2.82 -2.14 -4.40
CA VAL A 96 3.96 -1.46 -4.98
C VAL A 96 4.09 -0.08 -4.39
N VAL A 97 5.33 0.40 -4.33
CA VAL A 97 5.60 1.76 -3.90
C VAL A 97 5.50 2.68 -5.09
N GLU A 98 4.74 3.76 -4.96
CA GLU A 98 4.79 4.91 -5.85
C GLU A 98 5.56 6.05 -5.16
N LYS A 99 6.42 6.73 -5.92
CA LYS A 99 7.08 7.97 -5.51
C LYS A 99 6.27 9.17 -6.02
N GLY A 100 6.10 10.17 -5.17
CA GLY A 100 5.43 11.44 -5.47
C GLY A 100 6.35 12.52 -6.00
#